data_AF-A0A7K8N5N1-F1
#
_entry.id   AF-A0A7K8N5N1-F1
#
_cell.length_a   1.000
_cell.length_b   1.000
_cell.length_c   1.000
_cell.angle_alpha   90.00
_cell.angle_beta   90.00
_cell.angle_gamma   90.00
#
_symmetry.space_group_name_H-M   'P 1'
#
loop_
_entity.id
_entity.type
_entity.pdbx_description
1 polymer ?
#
loop_
_entity_poly.entity_id
_entity_poly.type
_entity_poly.pdbx_seq_one_letter_code
_entity_poly.pdbx_strand_id
1 'polypeptide(L)'
;LGYGNLSPSTAAGRIFCIFFALFGIPLNLVLLNSIGQLMLSGVQHCAHHPEEKFHWQKKATLLIRICALLTCLLLFLLLPPVLFSAKEGWNYEEGFYYSFITLSTIGFGDHVIGMNPDRTYPGWYKNVVSVWILFGMAWLALVIKFCMNLLE
;
A
#
# COMPACT_ATOMS: atom_id res chain seq x y z
N LEU A 1 -3.57 -1.63 10.10
CA LEU A 1 -4.85 -1.08 9.61
C LEU A 1 -5.83 -0.99 10.77
N GLY A 2 -6.42 -2.10 11.21
CA GLY A 2 -7.32 -2.08 12.35
C GLY A 2 -8.70 -1.51 12.00
N TYR A 3 -9.31 -2.00 10.92
CA TYR A 3 -10.61 -1.54 10.40
C TYR A 3 -11.74 -1.48 11.44
N GLY A 4 -11.68 -2.29 12.51
CA GLY A 4 -12.64 -2.21 13.61
C GLY A 4 -14.04 -2.79 13.31
N ASN A 5 -14.37 -3.04 12.04
CA ASN A 5 -15.60 -3.70 11.62
C ASN A 5 -15.75 -5.13 12.16
N LEU A 6 -14.62 -5.80 12.45
CA LEU A 6 -14.55 -7.09 13.15
C LEU A 6 -13.52 -6.98 14.27
N SER A 7 -13.94 -7.27 15.50
CA SER A 7 -13.07 -7.20 16.68
C SER A 7 -13.37 -8.32 17.68
N PRO A 8 -12.37 -8.79 18.46
CA PRO A 8 -12.56 -9.86 19.43
C PRO A 8 -13.48 -9.41 20.58
N SER A 9 -14.61 -10.09 20.73
CA SER A 9 -15.58 -9.84 21.79
C SER A 9 -15.25 -10.59 23.10
N THR A 10 -14.52 -11.70 23.04
CA THR A 10 -14.18 -12.54 24.19
C THR A 10 -12.91 -12.09 24.91
N ALA A 11 -12.85 -12.28 26.23
CA ALA A 11 -11.67 -11.93 27.04
C ALA A 11 -10.39 -12.64 26.54
N ALA A 12 -10.48 -13.96 26.29
CA ALA A 12 -9.37 -14.74 25.75
C ALA A 12 -8.91 -14.25 24.37
N GLY A 13 -9.86 -13.92 23.48
CA GLY A 13 -9.56 -13.39 22.15
C GLY A 13 -8.86 -12.03 22.20
N ARG A 14 -9.25 -11.16 23.14
CA ARG A 14 -8.59 -9.86 23.37
C ARG A 14 -7.15 -10.03 23.86
N ILE A 15 -6.91 -10.91 24.84
CA ILE A 15 -5.56 -11.20 25.33
C ILE A 15 -4.68 -11.75 24.20
N PHE A 16 -5.18 -12.72 23.43
CA PHE A 16 -4.47 -13.23 22.27
C PHE A 16 -4.13 -12.13 21.26
N CYS A 17 -5.08 -11.25 20.95
CA CYS A 17 -4.88 -10.13 20.02
C CYS A 17 -3.77 -9.18 20.46
N ILE A 18 -3.62 -8.94 21.78
CA ILE A 18 -2.54 -8.11 22.33
C ILE A 18 -1.18 -8.74 22.03
N PHE A 19 -0.98 -10.02 22.33
CA PHE A 19 0.28 -10.71 22.05
C PHE A 19 0.56 -10.80 20.55
N PHE A 20 -0.46 -11.10 19.74
CA PHE A 20 -0.34 -11.14 18.29
C PHE A 20 0.11 -9.80 17.71
N ALA A 21 -0.48 -8.69 18.16
CA ALA A 21 -0.09 -7.35 17.72
C ALA A 21 1.32 -6.96 18.18
N LEU A 22 1.69 -7.33 19.41
CA LEU A 22 3.01 -7.01 19.99
C LEU A 22 4.17 -7.54 19.14
N PHE A 23 4.07 -8.77 18.63
CA PHE A 23 5.10 -9.35 17.76
C PHE A 23 4.83 -9.10 16.27
N GLY A 24 3.57 -9.07 15.87
CA GLY A 24 3.15 -8.93 14.48
C GLY A 24 3.45 -7.54 13.90
N ILE A 25 3.26 -6.46 14.68
CA ILE A 25 3.52 -5.09 14.19
C ILE A 25 5.01 -4.89 13.88
N PRO A 26 5.96 -5.19 14.80
CA PRO A 26 7.39 -5.08 14.50
C PRO A 26 7.81 -5.95 13.30
N LEU A 27 7.34 -7.19 13.23
CA LEU A 27 7.64 -8.09 12.13
C LEU A 27 7.13 -7.53 10.79
N ASN A 28 5.91 -7.00 10.77
CA ASN A 28 5.34 -6.38 9.59
C ASN A 28 6.13 -5.13 9.15
N LEU A 29 6.62 -4.31 10.09
CA LEU A 29 7.47 -3.15 9.76
C LEU A 29 8.78 -3.56 9.08
N VAL A 30 9.43 -4.63 9.57
CA VAL A 30 10.65 -5.18 8.95
C VAL A 30 10.36 -5.72 7.55
N LEU A 31 9.24 -6.43 7.39
CA LEU A 31 8.80 -6.94 6.10
C LEU A 31 8.53 -5.80 5.11
N LEU A 32 7.80 -4.77 5.53
CA LEU A 32 7.50 -3.59 4.70
C LEU A 32 8.77 -2.86 4.27
N ASN A 33 9.75 -2.70 5.15
CA ASN A 33 11.03 -2.11 4.78
C ASN A 33 11.76 -2.98 3.75
N SER A 34 11.77 -4.30 3.93
CA SER A 34 12.41 -5.23 2.99
C SER A 34 11.75 -5.19 1.60
N ILE A 35 10.42 -5.23 1.54
CA ILE A 35 9.65 -5.11 0.29
C ILE A 35 9.90 -3.74 -0.34
N GLY A 36 9.89 -2.66 0.45
CA GLY A 36 10.16 -1.31 -0.04
C GLY A 36 11.53 -1.20 -0.71
N GLN A 37 12.59 -1.75 -0.11
CA GLN A 37 13.92 -1.77 -0.73
C GLN A 37 13.92 -2.54 -2.06
N LEU A 38 13.25 -3.70 -2.13
CA LEU A 38 13.14 -4.47 -3.37
C LEU A 38 12.42 -3.67 -4.47
N MET A 39 11.32 -3.00 -4.13
CA MET A 39 10.59 -2.15 -5.09
C MET A 39 11.44 -0.98 -5.56
N LEU A 40 12.22 -0.35 -4.67
CA LEU A 40 13.15 0.72 -5.03
C LEU A 40 14.24 0.24 -5.96
N SER A 41 14.85 -0.92 -5.69
CA SER A 41 15.82 -1.53 -6.60
C SER A 41 15.23 -1.78 -7.97
N GLY A 42 13.97 -2.25 -8.04
CA GLY A 42 13.25 -2.41 -9.31
C GLY A 42 13.07 -1.10 -10.07
N VAL A 43 12.64 -0.03 -9.38
CA VAL A 43 12.47 1.30 -9.98
C VAL A 43 13.80 1.90 -10.42
N GLN A 44 14.86 1.76 -9.62
CA GLN A 44 16.20 2.20 -9.99
C GLN A 44 16.73 1.44 -11.20
N HIS A 45 16.50 0.14 -11.28
CA HIS A 45 16.89 -0.67 -12.44
C HIS A 45 16.18 -0.21 -13.72
N CYS A 46 14.89 0.09 -13.63
CA CYS A 46 14.12 0.64 -14.76
C CYS A 46 14.57 2.07 -15.12
N ALA A 47 14.92 2.89 -14.13
CA ALA A 47 15.37 4.27 -14.32
C ALA A 47 16.83 4.39 -14.80
N HIS A 48 17.65 3.33 -14.66
CA HIS A 48 19.03 3.33 -15.15
C HIS A 48 19.14 3.10 -16.67
N HIS A 49 18.17 2.42 -17.28
CA HIS A 49 18.08 2.19 -18.73
C HIS A 49 18.10 3.50 -19.55
N PRO A 50 17.39 4.57 -19.16
CA PRO A 50 17.48 5.87 -19.85
C PRO A 50 18.74 6.67 -19.50
N GLU A 51 19.40 6.44 -18.35
CA GLU A 51 20.60 7.19 -17.94
C GLU A 51 21.84 6.87 -18.77
N GLU A 52 21.98 5.65 -19.29
CA GLU A 52 23.12 5.27 -20.15
C GLU A 52 23.19 6.09 -21.45
N LYS A 53 22.08 6.74 -21.84
CA LYS A 53 21.97 7.53 -23.07
C LYS A 53 22.20 9.03 -22.87
N PHE A 54 22.27 9.55 -21.64
CA PHE A 54 22.23 11.00 -21.40
C PHE A 54 23.10 11.40 -20.19
N HIS A 55 24.26 12.01 -20.46
CA HIS A 55 25.19 12.58 -19.45
C HIS A 55 24.57 13.81 -18.75
N TRP A 56 23.59 13.61 -17.88
CA TRP A 56 22.93 14.71 -17.16
C TRP A 56 23.45 14.91 -15.72
N GLN A 57 23.33 16.14 -15.23
CA GLN A 57 23.77 16.52 -13.88
C GLN A 57 23.02 15.75 -12.78
N LYS A 58 23.64 15.62 -11.59
CA LYS A 58 23.07 15.01 -10.36
C LYS A 58 21.62 15.45 -10.05
N LYS A 59 21.24 16.67 -10.43
CA LYS A 59 19.88 17.21 -10.26
C LYS A 59 18.83 16.48 -11.12
N ALA A 60 19.14 16.09 -12.35
CA ALA A 60 18.19 15.38 -13.20
C ALA A 60 17.96 13.94 -12.77
N THR A 61 19.00 13.22 -12.34
CA THR A 61 18.85 11.89 -11.73
C THR A 61 17.90 11.93 -10.54
N LEU A 62 18.01 12.97 -9.69
CA LEU A 62 17.08 13.17 -8.57
C LEU A 62 15.65 13.42 -9.05
N LEU A 63 15.45 14.30 -10.05
CA LEU A 63 14.13 14.58 -10.62
C LEU A 63 13.49 13.33 -11.24
N ILE A 64 14.25 12.53 -12.00
CA ILE A 64 13.77 11.28 -12.60
C ILE A 64 13.32 10.30 -11.50
N ARG A 65 14.11 10.17 -10.42
CA ARG A 65 13.74 9.33 -9.27
C ARG A 65 12.46 9.81 -8.60
N ILE A 66 12.31 11.11 -8.36
CA ILE A 66 11.09 11.70 -7.78
C ILE A 66 9.89 11.45 -8.69
N CYS A 67 10.01 11.73 -9.99
CA CYS A 67 8.95 11.50 -10.96
C CYS A 67 8.54 10.03 -11.02
N ALA A 68 9.50 9.10 -11.02
CA ALA A 68 9.21 7.67 -10.98
C ALA A 68 8.48 7.26 -9.68
N LEU A 69 8.95 7.77 -8.53
CA LEU A 69 8.33 7.49 -7.23
C LEU A 69 6.88 7.97 -7.15
N LEU A 70 6.62 9.20 -7.60
CA LEU A 70 5.29 9.81 -7.65
C LEU A 70 4.38 9.10 -8.66
N THR A 71 4.89 8.76 -9.84
CA THR A 71 4.10 8.06 -10.87
C THR A 71 3.62 6.70 -10.36
N CYS A 72 4.51 5.92 -9.76
CA CYS A 72 4.13 4.64 -9.15
C CYS A 72 3.17 4.81 -7.97
N LEU A 73 3.35 5.84 -7.13
CA LEU A 73 2.42 6.13 -6.02
C LEU A 73 1.01 6.41 -6.56
N LEU A 74 0.90 7.22 -7.61
CA LEU A 74 -0.38 7.51 -8.26
C LEU A 74 -1.00 6.24 -8.85
N LEU A 75 -0.22 5.37 -9.47
CA LEU A 75 -0.70 4.08 -9.98
C LEU A 75 -1.25 3.19 -8.85
N PHE A 76 -0.55 3.10 -7.71
CA PHE A 76 -1.01 2.32 -6.55
C PHE A 76 -2.29 2.87 -5.91
N LEU A 77 -2.59 4.15 -6.08
CA LEU A 77 -3.80 4.81 -5.56
C LEU A 77 -4.95 4.81 -6.55
N LEU A 78 -4.70 5.06 -7.84
CA LEU A 78 -5.74 5.34 -8.84
C LEU A 78 -6.18 4.09 -9.64
N LEU A 79 -5.34 3.07 -9.75
CA LEU A 79 -5.65 1.85 -10.50
C LEU A 79 -6.59 0.90 -9.73
N PRO A 80 -6.37 0.59 -8.43
CA PRO A 80 -7.23 -0.33 -7.68
C PRO A 80 -8.71 0.09 -7.58
N PRO A 81 -9.07 1.38 -7.44
CA PRO A 81 -10.46 1.83 -7.43
C PRO A 81 -11.27 1.39 -8.66
N VAL A 82 -10.63 1.23 -9.83
CA VAL A 82 -11.29 0.69 -11.03
C VAL A 82 -11.75 -0.75 -10.80
N LEU A 83 -10.91 -1.57 -10.17
CA LEU A 83 -11.23 -2.95 -9.82
C LEU A 83 -12.30 -3.01 -8.73
N PHE A 84 -12.21 -2.13 -7.72
CA PHE A 84 -13.19 -2.06 -6.63
C PHE A 84 -14.56 -1.66 -7.13
N SER A 85 -14.64 -0.64 -7.99
CA SER A 85 -15.92 -0.23 -8.59
C SER A 85 -16.57 -1.37 -9.38
N ALA A 86 -15.79 -2.14 -10.14
CA ALA A 86 -16.30 -3.27 -10.91
C ALA A 86 -16.75 -4.48 -10.04
N LYS A 87 -16.16 -4.70 -8.86
CA LYS A 87 -16.44 -5.88 -8.02
C LYS A 87 -17.34 -5.58 -6.82
N GLU A 88 -17.02 -4.54 -6.08
CA GLU A 88 -17.79 -4.09 -4.92
C GLU A 88 -19.05 -3.32 -5.33
N GLY A 89 -19.08 -2.77 -6.55
CA GLY A 89 -20.18 -1.91 -7.00
C GLY A 89 -20.16 -0.53 -6.38
N TRP A 90 -19.03 -0.15 -5.80
CA TRP A 90 -18.77 1.20 -5.31
C TRP A 90 -18.62 2.17 -6.47
N ASN A 91 -18.88 3.44 -6.21
CA ASN A 91 -18.45 4.51 -7.10
C ASN A 91 -16.91 4.58 -7.12
N TYR A 92 -16.34 5.15 -8.18
CA TYR A 92 -14.88 5.32 -8.28
C TYR A 92 -14.32 6.15 -7.10
N GLU A 93 -15.08 7.15 -6.66
CA GLU A 93 -14.73 8.02 -5.52
C GLU A 93 -14.62 7.24 -4.20
N GLU A 94 -15.56 6.33 -3.93
CA GLU A 94 -15.56 5.45 -2.76
C GLU A 94 -14.38 4.47 -2.82
N GLY A 95 -14.09 3.92 -4.00
CA GLY A 95 -12.91 3.10 -4.23
C GLY A 95 -11.60 3.86 -3.98
N PHE A 96 -11.51 5.11 -4.45
CA PHE A 96 -10.34 5.97 -4.23
C PHE A 96 -10.18 6.32 -2.75
N TYR A 97 -11.28 6.68 -2.09
CA TYR A 97 -11.33 6.91 -0.64
C TYR A 97 -10.83 5.69 0.13
N TYR A 98 -11.35 4.50 -0.18
CA TYR A 98 -10.91 3.24 0.42
C TYR A 98 -9.40 3.01 0.20
N SER A 99 -8.90 3.23 -1.01
CA SER A 99 -7.48 3.10 -1.33
C SER A 99 -6.61 4.01 -0.47
N PHE A 100 -6.96 5.29 -0.37
CA PHE A 100 -6.22 6.25 0.43
C PHE A 100 -6.24 5.90 1.93
N ILE A 101 -7.42 5.66 2.51
CA ILE A 101 -7.60 5.32 3.94
C ILE A 101 -6.90 4.02 4.31
N THR A 102 -6.90 3.05 3.40
CA THR A 102 -6.22 1.76 3.60
C THR A 102 -4.71 1.91 3.54
N LEU A 103 -4.15 2.53 2.49
CA LEU A 103 -2.70 2.63 2.33
C LEU A 103 -2.05 3.60 3.32
N SER A 104 -2.75 4.66 3.72
CA SER A 104 -2.33 5.57 4.80
C SER A 104 -2.42 4.95 6.19
N THR A 105 -2.94 3.73 6.29
CA THR A 105 -3.13 2.96 7.53
C THR A 105 -4.14 3.55 8.52
N ILE A 106 -4.96 4.52 8.11
CA ILE A 106 -6.05 5.10 8.91
C ILE A 106 -7.12 4.04 9.20
N GLY A 107 -7.58 3.34 8.15
CA GLY A 107 -8.46 2.17 8.27
C GLY A 107 -9.77 2.40 9.05
N PHE A 108 -10.65 3.30 8.60
CA PHE A 108 -11.94 3.54 9.27
C PHE A 108 -12.89 2.32 9.30
N GLY A 109 -12.83 1.46 8.28
CA GLY A 109 -13.61 0.21 8.22
C GLY A 109 -15.09 0.38 7.85
N ASP A 110 -15.47 1.58 7.41
CA ASP A 110 -16.73 1.90 6.77
C ASP A 110 -16.87 1.21 5.40
N HIS A 111 -15.76 1.15 4.64
CA HIS A 111 -15.63 0.39 3.40
C HIS A 111 -14.61 -0.73 3.58
N VAL A 112 -15.03 -1.99 3.35
CA VAL A 112 -14.15 -3.16 3.46
C VAL A 112 -14.47 -4.17 2.36
N ILE A 113 -13.41 -4.63 1.67
CA ILE A 113 -13.49 -5.54 0.54
C ILE A 113 -14.07 -6.91 0.94
N GLY A 114 -15.03 -7.39 0.16
CA GLY A 114 -15.58 -8.74 0.25
C GLY A 114 -16.40 -8.99 1.53
N MET A 115 -17.04 -7.95 2.05
CA MET A 115 -17.90 -8.00 3.23
C MET A 115 -19.39 -7.93 2.91
N ASN A 116 -19.79 -7.58 1.67
CA ASN A 116 -21.19 -7.48 1.29
C ASN A 116 -21.80 -8.89 1.13
N PRO A 117 -22.83 -9.27 1.92
CA PRO A 117 -23.46 -10.59 1.83
C PRO A 117 -24.24 -10.80 0.52
N ASP A 118 -24.67 -9.73 -0.15
CA ASP A 118 -25.47 -9.80 -1.38
C ASP A 118 -24.61 -10.07 -2.62
N ARG A 119 -23.28 -10.07 -2.48
CA ARG A 119 -22.34 -10.24 -3.60
C ARG A 119 -21.48 -11.48 -3.42
N THR A 120 -21.33 -12.23 -4.51
CA THR A 120 -20.42 -13.38 -4.57
C THR A 120 -19.07 -12.95 -5.08
N TYR A 121 -18.04 -13.08 -4.25
CA TYR A 121 -16.66 -12.74 -4.61
C TYR A 121 -15.85 -13.99 -4.94
N PRO A 122 -14.97 -13.96 -5.96
CA PRO A 122 -14.03 -15.04 -6.19
C PRO A 122 -13.08 -15.22 -5.00
N GLY A 123 -12.71 -16.46 -4.66
CA GLY A 123 -11.82 -16.76 -3.54
C GLY A 123 -10.43 -16.11 -3.64
N TRP A 124 -9.95 -15.84 -4.86
CA TRP A 124 -8.67 -15.17 -5.10
C TRP A 124 -8.71 -13.66 -4.81
N TYR A 125 -9.89 -13.03 -4.81
CA TYR A 125 -10.03 -11.57 -4.78
C TYR A 125 -9.46 -10.95 -3.51
N LYS A 126 -9.82 -11.51 -2.34
CA LYS A 126 -9.31 -11.06 -1.05
C LYS A 126 -7.78 -11.16 -0.96
N ASN A 127 -7.22 -12.27 -1.45
CA ASN A 127 -5.78 -12.49 -1.45
C ASN A 127 -5.05 -11.46 -2.34
N VAL A 128 -5.57 -11.17 -3.53
CA VAL A 128 -5.00 -10.15 -4.43
C VAL A 128 -5.01 -8.77 -3.77
N VAL A 129 -6.13 -8.40 -3.12
CA VAL A 129 -6.22 -7.13 -2.39
C VAL A 129 -5.24 -7.10 -1.22
N SER A 130 -5.12 -8.17 -0.43
CA SER A 130 -4.16 -8.24 0.68
C SER A 130 -2.71 -8.06 0.20
N VAL A 131 -2.35 -8.67 -0.93
CA VAL A 131 -1.04 -8.50 -1.56
C VAL A 131 -0.85 -7.05 -2.00
N TRP A 132 -1.83 -6.46 -2.69
CA TRP A 132 -1.77 -5.05 -3.08
C TRP A 132 -1.60 -4.10 -1.89
N ILE A 133 -2.32 -4.32 -0.78
CA ILE A 133 -2.16 -3.54 0.46
C ILE A 133 -0.72 -3.64 0.98
N LEU A 134 -0.14 -4.84 1.01
CA LEU A 134 1.23 -5.06 1.48
C LEU A 134 2.25 -4.26 0.64
N PHE A 135 2.16 -4.37 -0.69
CA PHE A 135 3.03 -3.62 -1.61
C PHE A 135 2.78 -2.11 -1.54
N GLY A 136 1.53 -1.67 -1.47
CA GLY A 136 1.17 -0.26 -1.39
C GLY A 136 1.65 0.40 -0.09
N MET A 137 1.54 -0.28 1.06
CA MET A 137 2.10 0.20 2.33
C MET A 137 3.62 0.27 2.29
N ALA A 138 4.29 -0.73 1.70
CA ALA A 138 5.74 -0.72 1.54
C ALA A 138 6.20 0.46 0.66
N TRP A 139 5.45 0.73 -0.40
CA TRP A 139 5.69 1.86 -1.29
C TRP A 139 5.51 3.22 -0.58
N LEU A 140 4.43 3.38 0.18
CA LEU A 140 4.17 4.62 0.92
C LEU A 140 5.26 4.89 1.97
N ALA A 141 5.66 3.86 2.72
CA ALA A 141 6.76 3.97 3.68
C ALA A 141 8.08 4.41 3.02
N LEU A 142 8.34 3.91 1.80
CA LEU A 142 9.50 4.31 1.03
C LEU A 142 9.45 5.77 0.57
N VAL A 143 8.30 6.23 0.07
CA VAL A 143 8.10 7.63 -0.33
C VAL A 143 8.32 8.54 0.87
N ILE A 144 7.78 8.20 2.04
CA ILE A 144 8.00 8.96 3.28
C ILE A 144 9.48 9.01 3.64
N LYS A 145 10.18 7.87 3.63
CA LYS A 145 11.62 7.80 3.91
C LYS A 145 12.43 8.66 2.94
N PHE A 146 12.08 8.62 1.65
CA PHE A 146 12.72 9.44 0.64
C PHE A 146 12.48 10.95 0.88
N CYS A 147 11.26 11.35 1.23
CA CYS A 147 10.94 12.73 1.59
C CYS A 147 11.73 13.20 2.82
N MET A 148 11.86 12.37 3.85
CA MET A 148 12.66 12.70 5.04
C MET A 148 14.13 12.95 4.68
N ASN A 149 14.71 12.08 3.85
CA ASN A 149 16.10 12.24 3.37
C ASN A 149 16.31 13.49 2.49
N LEU A 150 15.25 14.11 1.97
CA LEU A 150 15.34 15.34 1.16
C LEU A 150 15.22 16.61 2.04
N LEU A 151 14.68 16.46 3.26
CA LEU A 151 14.55 17.54 4.23
C LEU A 151 15.80 17.70 5.12
N GLU A 152 16.57 16.62 5.30
CA GLU A 152 17.90 16.63 5.94
C GLU A 152 19.01 17.10 4.99
#